data_AF-A0A966IPD2-F1
#
_entry.id   AF-A0A966IPD2-F1
#
_cell.length_a   1.000
_cell.length_b   1.000
_cell.length_c   1.000
_cell.angle_alpha   90.00
_cell.angle_beta   90.00
_cell.angle_gamma   90.00
#
_symmetry.space_group_name_H-M   'P 1'
#
loop_
_entity.id
_entity.type
_entity.pdbx_description
1 polymer ?
#
loop_
_entity_poly.entity_id
_entity_poly.type
_entity_poly.pdbx_seq_one_letter_code
_entity_poly.pdbx_strand_id
1 'polypeptide(L)'
;MSQKKPDNSPASHTVADHAFGDFFPHEHDGDADHDHDDIDPGPLEDNPIWQRDNVTLSTVGVDIGSSGTQVIFSQIHLQRLNDSLASRYVIVDRVTDFESPVSFTPFIDQKTIDAVALGRIIDAAYAEAGILPRQIDIGVVILTGEALRRDNAAAVAEVIAEKGGEFVTATAGNHMEAMLAAFGSGAAKASHDQE
;
A
#
# COMPACT_ATOMS: atom_id res chain seq x y z
N MET A 1 2.60 -2.11 -82.36
CA MET A 1 1.73 -2.90 -81.46
C MET A 1 2.54 -3.22 -80.21
N SER A 2 2.34 -2.49 -79.11
CA SER A 2 3.06 -2.71 -77.86
C SER A 2 2.11 -3.37 -76.87
N GLN A 3 2.44 -4.58 -76.42
CA GLN A 3 1.66 -5.36 -75.47
C GLN A 3 1.77 -4.76 -74.06
N LYS A 4 0.63 -4.65 -73.36
CA LYS A 4 0.49 -4.17 -71.98
C LYS A 4 0.85 -5.31 -71.01
N LYS A 5 1.82 -5.09 -70.11
CA LYS A 5 2.13 -6.03 -69.01
C LYS A 5 0.94 -6.11 -68.03
N PRO A 6 0.66 -7.29 -67.44
CA PRO A 6 -0.42 -7.44 -66.46
C PRO A 6 -0.07 -6.70 -65.17
N ASP A 7 -1.06 -6.00 -64.63
CA ASP A 7 -1.03 -5.37 -63.32
C ASP A 7 -1.04 -6.48 -62.25
N ASN A 8 0.00 -6.52 -61.41
CA ASN A 8 0.21 -7.55 -60.41
C ASN A 8 0.16 -6.91 -59.02
N SER A 9 -0.92 -6.19 -58.76
CA SER A 9 -1.23 -5.68 -57.42
C SER A 9 -1.79 -6.83 -56.57
N PRO A 10 -1.23 -7.13 -55.38
CA PRO A 10 -1.69 -8.24 -54.56
C PRO A 10 -3.12 -7.96 -54.06
N ALA A 11 -4.00 -8.96 -54.19
CA ALA A 11 -5.36 -8.86 -53.69
C ALA A 11 -5.34 -8.80 -52.17
N SER A 12 -6.00 -7.80 -51.59
CA SER A 12 -6.24 -7.72 -50.15
C SER A 12 -7.03 -8.94 -49.67
N HIS A 13 -6.49 -9.71 -48.74
CA HIS A 13 -7.15 -10.87 -48.13
C HIS A 13 -8.07 -10.44 -46.98
N THR A 14 -9.09 -11.24 -46.65
CA THR A 14 -10.01 -10.93 -45.54
C THR A 14 -10.18 -12.13 -44.61
N VAL A 15 -10.60 -11.89 -43.36
CA VAL A 15 -10.83 -12.94 -42.34
C VAL A 15 -11.85 -14.00 -42.82
N ALA A 16 -12.71 -13.67 -43.78
CA ALA A 16 -13.65 -14.61 -44.40
C ALA A 16 -12.94 -15.77 -45.13
N ASP A 17 -11.71 -15.57 -45.58
CA ASP A 17 -10.93 -16.57 -46.33
C ASP A 17 -10.45 -17.75 -45.45
N HIS A 18 -10.54 -17.61 -44.12
CA HIS A 18 -10.20 -18.65 -43.15
C HIS A 18 -11.43 -19.43 -42.61
N ALA A 19 -12.64 -19.09 -43.06
CA ALA A 19 -13.87 -19.69 -42.54
C ALA A 19 -14.04 -21.18 -42.91
N PHE A 20 -13.31 -21.68 -43.92
CA PHE A 20 -13.40 -23.06 -44.39
C PHE A 20 -12.03 -23.70 -44.61
N GLY A 21 -11.27 -23.88 -43.52
CA GLY A 21 -10.45 -25.08 -43.26
C GLY A 21 -9.42 -25.62 -44.26
N ASP A 22 -9.17 -25.01 -45.42
CA ASP A 22 -8.15 -25.46 -46.36
C ASP A 22 -6.80 -24.82 -46.03
N PHE A 23 -6.04 -25.52 -45.18
CA PHE A 23 -4.67 -25.17 -44.81
C PHE A 23 -3.70 -25.41 -45.98
N PHE A 24 -3.51 -24.42 -46.84
CA PHE A 24 -2.32 -24.35 -47.69
C PHE A 24 -1.17 -23.67 -46.93
N PRO A 25 0.01 -24.30 -46.78
CA PRO A 25 1.16 -23.64 -46.19
C PRO A 25 1.63 -22.52 -47.13
N HIS A 26 1.62 -21.29 -46.63
CA HIS A 26 2.18 -20.12 -47.32
C HIS A 26 3.14 -19.39 -46.39
N GLU A 27 4.22 -18.86 -46.95
CA GLU A 27 5.18 -17.99 -46.26
C GLU A 27 4.64 -16.56 -46.28
N HIS A 28 4.65 -15.91 -45.12
CA HIS A 28 4.43 -14.47 -45.02
C HIS A 28 5.71 -13.77 -45.49
N ASP A 29 5.82 -13.50 -46.79
CA ASP A 29 6.78 -12.52 -47.28
C ASP A 29 6.27 -11.11 -46.94
N GLY A 30 7.19 -10.22 -46.60
CA GLY A 30 6.98 -9.01 -45.80
C GLY A 30 5.77 -8.12 -46.17
N ASP A 31 5.29 -7.41 -45.14
CA ASP A 31 4.21 -6.41 -45.14
C ASP A 31 2.79 -6.94 -44.91
N ALA A 32 2.66 -8.05 -44.17
CA ALA A 32 1.50 -8.19 -43.28
C ALA A 32 1.60 -7.10 -42.21
N ASP A 33 1.01 -5.95 -42.51
CA ASP A 33 0.55 -4.93 -41.57
C ASP A 33 -0.21 -5.67 -40.45
N HIS A 34 0.54 -5.99 -39.40
CA HIS A 34 0.00 -6.03 -38.07
C HIS A 34 0.15 -4.61 -37.57
N ASP A 35 -0.81 -3.74 -37.90
CA ASP A 35 -1.23 -2.61 -37.07
C ASP A 35 -1.59 -3.22 -35.70
N HIS A 36 -0.55 -3.54 -34.93
CA HIS A 36 -0.62 -3.41 -33.50
C HIS A 36 -0.77 -1.92 -33.30
N ASP A 37 -2.02 -1.46 -33.41
CA ASP A 37 -2.46 -0.17 -32.95
C ASP A 37 -1.65 0.11 -31.69
N ASP A 38 -0.83 1.15 -31.74
CA ASP A 38 -0.18 1.76 -30.59
C ASP A 38 -1.30 2.30 -29.68
N ILE A 39 -2.07 1.38 -29.08
CA ILE A 39 -3.03 1.66 -28.04
C ILE A 39 -2.17 1.98 -26.85
N ASP A 40 -1.82 3.25 -26.71
CA ASP A 40 -1.36 3.80 -25.44
C ASP A 40 -2.46 3.46 -24.42
N PRO A 41 -2.21 2.52 -23.49
CA PRO A 41 -3.23 2.09 -22.54
C PRO A 41 -3.59 3.20 -21.54
N GLY A 42 -2.97 4.38 -21.66
CA GLY A 42 -3.07 5.47 -20.72
C GLY A 42 -2.22 5.22 -19.49
N PRO A 43 -2.36 6.07 -18.45
CA PRO A 43 -1.69 5.85 -17.17
C PRO A 43 -1.99 4.46 -16.61
N LEU A 44 -0.95 3.77 -16.11
CA LEU A 44 -1.10 2.45 -15.47
C LEU A 44 -2.14 2.46 -14.35
N GLU A 45 -2.27 3.59 -13.65
CA GLU A 45 -3.21 3.82 -12.55
C GLU A 45 -4.69 3.71 -12.98
N ASP A 46 -4.98 3.92 -14.27
CA ASP A 46 -6.33 3.82 -14.84
C ASP A 46 -6.65 2.40 -15.34
N ASN A 47 -5.66 1.50 -15.37
CA ASN A 47 -5.85 0.14 -15.85
C ASN A 47 -6.59 -0.72 -14.78
N PRO A 48 -7.74 -1.36 -15.11
CA PRO A 48 -8.50 -2.15 -14.15
C PRO A 48 -7.74 -3.33 -13.53
N ILE A 49 -6.76 -3.90 -14.25
CA ILE A 49 -5.91 -4.98 -13.73
C ILE A 49 -4.95 -4.39 -12.69
N TRP A 50 -4.36 -3.24 -12.99
CA TRP A 50 -3.46 -2.56 -12.07
C TRP A 50 -4.18 -2.12 -10.80
N GLN A 51 -5.37 -1.50 -10.91
CA GLN A 51 -6.19 -1.10 -9.76
C GLN A 51 -6.61 -2.28 -8.88
N ARG A 52 -6.75 -3.48 -9.45
CA ARG A 52 -7.08 -4.68 -8.68
C ARG A 52 -5.90 -5.20 -7.86
N ASP A 53 -4.69 -5.00 -8.35
CA ASP A 53 -3.46 -5.49 -7.73
C ASP A 53 -2.77 -4.43 -6.87
N ASN A 54 -3.22 -3.17 -6.90
CA ASN A 54 -2.64 -2.06 -6.15
C ASN A 54 -3.70 -1.39 -5.27
N VAL A 55 -3.41 -1.29 -3.98
CA VAL A 55 -4.30 -0.65 -2.99
C VAL A 55 -3.48 0.37 -2.21
N THR A 56 -3.97 1.61 -2.13
CA THR A 56 -3.38 2.64 -1.27
C THR A 56 -4.29 2.85 -0.08
N LEU A 57 -3.70 2.85 1.13
CA LEU A 57 -4.42 3.04 2.39
C LEU A 57 -3.85 4.24 3.16
N SER A 58 -4.74 5.10 3.63
CA SER A 58 -4.46 6.13 4.62
C SER A 58 -4.43 5.50 6.01
N THR A 59 -3.32 5.67 6.72
CA THR A 59 -3.11 5.02 8.02
C THR A 59 -2.70 6.00 9.10
N VAL A 60 -3.00 5.64 10.35
CA VAL A 60 -2.46 6.30 11.54
C VAL A 60 -1.77 5.30 12.45
N GLY A 61 -0.56 5.63 12.89
CA GLY A 61 0.19 4.89 13.91
C GLY A 61 0.30 5.74 15.18
N VAL A 62 -0.13 5.18 16.31
CA VAL A 62 0.02 5.79 17.64
C VAL A 62 0.98 4.92 18.45
N ASP A 63 2.20 5.41 18.68
CA ASP A 63 3.17 4.75 19.56
C ASP A 63 3.07 5.35 20.96
N ILE A 64 2.84 4.49 21.96
CA ILE A 64 2.72 4.83 23.37
C ILE A 64 3.85 4.11 24.11
N GLY A 65 4.96 4.83 24.28
CA GLY A 65 6.11 4.35 25.01
C GLY A 65 6.12 4.76 26.48
N SER A 66 7.15 4.28 27.17
CA SER A 66 7.37 4.54 28.61
C SER A 66 7.51 6.02 28.97
N SER A 67 8.01 6.82 28.03
CA SER A 67 8.30 8.25 28.24
C SER A 67 7.61 9.14 27.22
N GLY A 68 7.48 8.67 25.98
CA GLY A 68 6.98 9.45 24.87
C GLY A 68 5.81 8.78 24.18
N THR A 69 4.89 9.61 23.70
CA THR A 69 3.80 9.25 22.79
C THR A 69 3.99 10.03 21.48
N GLN A 70 3.81 9.35 20.35
CA GLN A 70 3.90 9.95 19.03
C GLN A 70 2.79 9.43 18.11
N VAL A 71 2.30 10.30 17.22
CA VAL A 71 1.29 9.98 16.22
C VAL A 71 1.86 10.25 14.83
N ILE A 72 1.72 9.28 13.93
CA ILE A 72 2.22 9.35 12.55
C ILE A 72 1.07 9.03 11.60
N PHE A 73 0.86 9.87 10.59
CA PHE A 73 -0.05 9.60 9.49
C PHE A 73 0.74 9.26 8.23
N SER A 74 0.29 8.25 7.48
CA SER A 74 1.00 7.79 6.29
C SER A 74 0.07 7.18 5.25
N GLN A 75 0.39 7.37 3.98
CA GLN A 75 -0.12 6.54 2.89
C GLN A 75 0.75 5.30 2.73
N ILE A 76 0.12 4.13 2.69
CA ILE A 76 0.78 2.85 2.45
C ILE A 76 0.28 2.29 1.13
N HIS A 77 1.20 2.02 0.21
CA HIS A 77 0.91 1.36 -1.06
C HIS A 77 1.18 -0.14 -0.94
N LEU A 78 0.11 -0.91 -1.12
CA LEU A 78 0.10 -2.36 -1.12
C LEU A 78 0.02 -2.87 -2.56
N GLN A 79 0.86 -3.84 -2.91
CA GLN A 79 0.80 -4.55 -4.19
C GLN A 79 0.58 -6.04 -3.97
N ARG A 80 -0.30 -6.64 -4.77
CA ARG A 80 -0.52 -8.09 -4.80
C ARG A 80 0.64 -8.78 -5.50
N LEU A 81 1.18 -9.82 -4.86
CA LEU A 81 2.16 -10.69 -5.51
C LEU A 81 1.45 -11.70 -6.43
N ASN A 82 1.79 -11.71 -7.71
CA ASN A 82 1.18 -12.59 -8.72
C ASN A 82 1.91 -13.93 -8.92
N ASP A 83 2.90 -14.24 -8.07
CA ASP A 83 3.78 -15.42 -8.22
C ASP A 83 3.27 -16.68 -7.49
N SER A 84 2.07 -16.65 -6.89
CA SER A 84 1.48 -17.86 -6.29
C SER A 84 -0.05 -17.80 -6.25
N LEU A 85 -0.71 -18.95 -6.10
CA LEU A 85 -2.16 -19.08 -5.87
C LEU A 85 -2.66 -18.34 -4.60
N ALA A 86 -1.76 -17.74 -3.80
CA ALA A 86 -2.10 -16.94 -2.64
C ALA A 86 -2.23 -15.45 -3.02
N SER A 87 -3.38 -14.85 -2.69
CA SER A 87 -3.61 -13.40 -2.77
C SER A 87 -2.90 -12.67 -1.63
N ARG A 88 -1.57 -12.62 -1.65
CA ARG A 88 -0.78 -11.89 -0.64
C ARG A 88 -0.47 -10.48 -1.14
N TYR A 89 -0.90 -9.48 -0.37
CA TYR A 89 -0.45 -8.11 -0.53
C TYR A 89 0.82 -7.88 0.28
N VAL A 90 1.74 -7.10 -0.28
CA VAL A 90 2.95 -6.62 0.40
C VAL A 90 3.02 -5.10 0.29
N ILE A 91 3.62 -4.47 1.30
CA ILE A 91 3.87 -3.03 1.27
C ILE A 91 5.03 -2.78 0.31
N VAL A 92 4.79 -2.00 -0.74
CA VAL A 92 5.81 -1.63 -1.74
C VAL A 92 6.29 -0.19 -1.58
N ASP A 93 5.45 0.68 -1.02
CA ASP A 93 5.83 2.05 -0.68
C ASP A 93 5.09 2.56 0.57
N ARG A 94 5.71 3.54 1.25
CA ARG A 94 5.13 4.26 2.39
C ARG A 94 5.58 5.72 2.35
N VAL A 95 4.60 6.61 2.30
CA VAL A 95 4.81 8.06 2.39
C VAL A 95 4.27 8.56 3.71
N THR A 96 5.09 9.29 4.48
CA THR A 96 4.66 9.91 5.75
C THR A 96 4.09 11.29 5.45
N ASP A 97 2.79 11.45 5.68
CA ASP A 97 2.06 12.70 5.44
C ASP A 97 2.28 13.70 6.57
N PHE A 98 2.31 13.19 7.81
CA PHE A 98 2.50 13.99 9.01
C PHE A 98 3.11 13.15 10.14
N GLU A 99 3.96 13.78 10.93
CA GLU A 99 4.53 13.22 12.15
C GLU A 99 4.38 14.25 13.28
N SER A 100 3.72 13.87 14.37
CA SER A 100 3.56 14.75 15.52
C SER A 100 4.89 14.94 16.25
N PRO A 101 5.07 16.06 16.96
CA PRO A 101 6.10 16.15 17.98
C PRO A 101 5.95 15.01 19.01
N VAL A 102 7.06 14.56 19.58
CA VAL A 102 7.03 13.60 20.69
C VAL A 102 6.50 14.32 21.93
N SER A 103 5.37 13.83 22.44
CA SER A 103 4.76 14.30 23.69
C SER A 103 5.10 13.36 24.83
N PHE A 104 5.18 13.85 26.07
CA PHE A 104 5.32 12.93 27.20
C PHE A 104 4.09 12.04 27.35
N THR A 105 4.29 10.75 27.57
CA THR A 105 3.19 9.82 27.86
C THR A 105 2.53 10.24 29.18
N PRO A 106 1.24 10.58 29.18
CA PRO A 106 0.60 11.13 30.37
C PRO A 106 0.24 10.00 31.33
N PHE A 107 0.97 9.91 32.44
CA PHE A 107 0.66 8.99 33.52
C PHE A 107 0.00 9.73 34.68
N ILE A 108 -1.04 9.14 35.27
CA ILE A 108 -1.63 9.61 36.52
C ILE A 108 -0.70 9.24 37.68
N ASP A 109 -0.16 8.02 37.63
CA ASP A 109 0.75 7.47 38.62
C ASP A 109 1.66 6.40 37.97
N GLN A 110 2.45 5.68 38.78
CA GLN A 110 3.34 4.63 38.28
C GLN A 110 2.63 3.45 37.61
N LYS A 111 1.29 3.34 37.68
CA LYS A 111 0.55 2.18 37.18
C LYS A 111 -0.54 2.52 36.18
N THR A 112 -0.85 3.80 36.00
CA THR A 112 -2.05 4.23 35.28
C THR A 112 -1.73 5.31 34.26
N ILE A 113 -2.11 5.08 33.01
CA ILE A 113 -2.07 6.07 31.93
C ILE A 113 -3.33 6.94 32.01
N ASP A 114 -3.19 8.26 31.88
CA ASP A 114 -4.32 9.18 31.74
C ASP A 114 -4.88 9.11 30.32
N ALA A 115 -5.94 8.30 30.13
CA ALA A 115 -6.59 8.13 28.84
C ALA A 115 -7.18 9.43 28.26
N VAL A 116 -7.59 10.38 29.11
CA VAL A 116 -8.18 11.64 28.67
C VAL A 116 -7.08 12.57 28.15
N ALA A 117 -5.98 12.69 28.88
CA ALA A 117 -4.83 13.46 28.42
C ALA A 117 -4.21 12.86 27.16
N LEU A 118 -4.13 11.52 27.07
CA LEU A 118 -3.65 10.82 25.88
C LEU A 118 -4.56 11.08 24.67
N GLY A 119 -5.89 11.04 24.87
CA GLY A 119 -6.85 11.40 23.83
C GLY A 119 -6.63 12.81 23.28
N ARG A 120 -6.31 13.78 24.15
CA ARG A 120 -6.00 15.15 23.71
C ARG A 120 -4.73 15.25 22.86
N ILE A 121 -3.71 14.43 23.13
CA ILE A 121 -2.49 14.36 22.31
C ILE A 121 -2.86 13.88 20.90
N ILE A 122 -3.69 12.84 20.80
CA ILE A 122 -4.15 12.28 19.53
C ILE A 122 -5.03 13.28 18.79
N ASP A 123 -6.01 13.90 19.46
CA ASP A 123 -6.90 14.90 18.86
C ASP A 123 -6.11 16.11 18.33
N ALA A 124 -5.07 16.55 19.05
CA ALA A 124 -4.18 17.61 18.61
C ALA A 124 -3.40 17.20 17.35
N ALA A 125 -2.87 15.98 17.29
CA ALA A 125 -2.17 15.48 16.11
C ALA A 125 -3.09 15.44 14.87
N TYR A 126 -4.34 14.97 15.00
CA TYR A 126 -5.33 15.03 13.91
C TYR A 126 -5.61 16.47 13.46
N ALA A 127 -5.79 17.39 14.41
CA ALA A 127 -6.05 18.79 14.11
C ALA A 127 -4.87 19.48 13.41
N GLU A 128 -3.64 19.22 13.86
CA GLU A 128 -2.41 19.75 13.27
C GLU A 128 -2.15 19.16 11.88
N ALA A 129 -2.42 17.88 11.68
CA ALA A 129 -2.33 17.23 10.38
C ALA A 129 -3.43 17.69 9.40
N GLY A 130 -4.53 18.28 9.90
CA GLY A 130 -5.69 18.62 9.10
C GLY A 130 -6.44 17.39 8.56
N ILE A 131 -6.29 16.25 9.22
CA ILE A 131 -6.88 14.96 8.82
C ILE A 131 -8.09 14.68 9.70
N LEU A 132 -9.21 14.27 9.08
CA LEU A 132 -10.38 13.80 9.82
C LEU A 132 -10.26 12.29 10.08
N PRO A 133 -10.70 11.77 11.23
CA PRO A 133 -10.65 10.33 11.51
C PRO A 133 -11.32 9.47 10.43
N ARG A 134 -12.41 9.96 9.82
CA ARG A 134 -13.11 9.26 8.71
C ARG A 134 -12.29 9.10 7.42
N GLN A 135 -11.11 9.73 7.33
CA GLN A 135 -10.20 9.61 6.19
C GLN A 135 -9.13 8.53 6.43
N ILE A 136 -9.10 7.93 7.62
CA ILE A 136 -8.17 6.85 7.95
C ILE A 136 -8.85 5.52 7.65
N ASP A 137 -8.18 4.70 6.83
CA ASP A 137 -8.62 3.35 6.52
C ASP A 137 -8.25 2.39 7.65
N ILE A 138 -7.03 2.52 8.19
CA ILE A 138 -6.51 1.63 9.24
C ILE A 138 -5.78 2.44 10.30
N GLY A 139 -6.17 2.24 11.56
CA GLY A 139 -5.43 2.73 12.72
C GLY A 139 -4.65 1.63 13.41
N VAL A 140 -3.46 1.94 13.92
CA VAL A 140 -2.66 1.04 14.76
C VAL A 140 -2.24 1.77 16.02
N VAL A 141 -2.53 1.16 17.17
CA VAL A 141 -1.99 1.60 18.46
C VAL A 141 -0.95 0.60 18.93
N ILE A 142 0.26 1.06 19.23
CA ILE A 142 1.36 0.24 19.73
C ILE A 142 1.69 0.69 21.13
N LEU A 143 1.62 -0.24 22.10
CA LEU A 143 2.11 -0.01 23.46
C LEU A 143 3.44 -0.73 23.64
N THR A 144 4.47 0.03 24.05
CA THR A 144 5.85 -0.45 24.18
C THR A 144 6.41 -0.27 25.59
N GLY A 145 7.51 -0.97 25.88
CA GLY A 145 8.25 -0.84 27.13
C GLY A 145 7.41 -0.94 28.42
N GLU A 146 7.59 0.05 29.29
CA GLU A 146 6.95 0.11 30.60
C GLU A 146 5.47 0.55 30.52
N ALA A 147 5.06 1.25 29.44
CA ALA A 147 3.66 1.61 29.22
C ALA A 147 2.77 0.36 29.08
N LEU A 148 3.33 -0.74 28.60
CA LEU A 148 2.63 -2.03 28.51
C LEU A 148 2.33 -2.66 29.88
N ARG A 149 3.14 -2.38 30.91
CA ARG A 149 3.02 -2.99 32.24
C ARG A 149 1.96 -2.31 33.11
N ARG A 150 1.23 -1.34 32.56
CA ARG A 150 0.26 -0.53 33.27
C ARG A 150 -1.07 -1.28 33.40
N ASP A 151 -1.72 -1.09 34.54
CA ASP A 151 -2.94 -1.83 34.90
C ASP A 151 -4.09 -1.54 33.91
N ASN A 152 -4.07 -0.36 33.28
CA ASN A 152 -5.07 0.07 32.30
C ASN A 152 -4.58 0.10 30.85
N ALA A 153 -3.42 -0.47 30.52
CA ALA A 153 -2.84 -0.44 29.18
C ALA A 153 -3.82 -1.00 28.10
N ALA A 154 -4.46 -2.13 28.38
CA ALA A 154 -5.44 -2.74 27.48
C ALA A 154 -6.68 -1.84 27.27
N ALA A 155 -7.24 -1.31 28.36
CA ALA A 155 -8.42 -0.45 28.31
C ALA A 155 -8.14 0.87 27.57
N VAL A 156 -6.94 1.44 27.74
CA VAL A 156 -6.52 2.65 27.02
C VAL A 156 -6.47 2.39 25.52
N ALA A 157 -5.92 1.25 25.12
CA ALA A 157 -5.82 0.89 23.72
C ALA A 157 -7.20 0.66 23.07
N GLU A 158 -8.11 -0.01 23.78
CA GLU A 158 -9.52 -0.18 23.35
C GLU A 158 -10.22 1.17 23.18
N VAL A 159 -10.09 2.08 24.15
CA VAL A 159 -10.72 3.41 24.09
C VAL A 159 -10.19 4.26 22.93
N ILE A 160 -8.89 4.15 22.62
CA ILE A 160 -8.32 4.84 21.45
C ILE A 160 -8.83 4.19 20.17
N ALA A 161 -8.93 2.86 20.15
CA ALA A 161 -9.38 2.13 18.99
C ALA A 161 -10.84 2.46 18.61
N GLU A 162 -11.73 2.63 19.59
CA GLU A 162 -13.12 3.02 19.34
C GLU A 162 -13.28 4.45 18.77
N LYS A 163 -12.29 5.32 18.96
CA LYS A 163 -12.43 6.76 18.68
C LYS A 163 -12.05 7.21 17.27
N GLY A 164 -11.28 6.43 16.51
CA GLY A 164 -10.70 6.94 15.25
C GLY A 164 -10.88 6.11 13.99
N GLY A 165 -11.72 5.06 13.98
CA GLY A 165 -11.94 4.20 12.81
C GLY A 165 -11.75 2.71 13.13
N GLU A 166 -11.47 1.88 12.12
CA GLU A 166 -11.05 0.49 12.35
C GLU A 166 -9.60 0.49 12.86
N PHE A 167 -9.45 0.37 14.17
CA PHE A 167 -8.14 0.30 14.82
C PHE A 167 -7.78 -1.13 15.18
N VAL A 168 -6.53 -1.48 14.89
CA VAL A 168 -5.87 -2.67 15.43
C VAL A 168 -4.97 -2.23 16.57
N THR A 169 -5.25 -2.75 17.77
CA THR A 169 -4.35 -2.57 18.89
C THR A 169 -3.32 -3.69 18.90
N ALA A 170 -2.04 -3.32 18.98
CA ALA A 170 -0.94 -4.24 19.19
C ALA A 170 -0.16 -3.87 20.45
N THR A 171 0.18 -4.90 21.22
CA THR A 171 1.08 -4.79 22.36
C THR A 171 2.44 -5.34 21.95
N ALA A 172 3.50 -4.56 22.11
CA ALA A 172 4.84 -4.96 21.75
C ALA A 172 5.71 -5.10 23.02
N GLY A 173 5.99 -6.34 23.41
CA GLY A 173 7.07 -6.61 24.37
C GLY A 173 8.45 -6.36 23.73
N ASN A 174 9.51 -6.39 24.55
CA ASN A 174 10.87 -5.99 24.17
C ASN A 174 11.36 -6.55 22.81
N HIS A 175 11.05 -7.82 22.49
CA HIS A 175 11.47 -8.43 21.23
C HIS A 175 10.75 -7.83 20.02
N MET A 176 9.44 -7.62 20.13
CA MET A 176 8.65 -7.02 19.05
C MET A 176 9.02 -5.55 18.87
N GLU A 177 9.26 -4.82 19.97
CA GLU A 177 9.74 -3.44 19.93
C GLU A 177 11.09 -3.33 19.18
N ALA A 178 12.06 -4.21 19.51
CA ALA A 178 13.34 -4.24 18.81
C ALA A 178 13.21 -4.55 17.32
N MET A 179 12.34 -5.50 16.96
CA MET A 179 12.03 -5.82 15.56
C MET A 179 11.42 -4.62 14.83
N LEU A 180 10.38 -4.01 15.41
CA LEU A 180 9.73 -2.83 14.84
C LEU A 180 10.70 -1.67 14.65
N ALA A 181 11.62 -1.45 15.60
CA ALA A 181 12.66 -0.43 15.47
C ALA A 181 13.65 -0.76 14.33
N ALA A 182 14.05 -2.03 14.17
CA ALA A 182 14.95 -2.47 13.10
C ALA A 182 14.32 -2.29 11.70
N PHE A 183 13.03 -2.60 11.55
CA PHE A 183 12.30 -2.36 10.30
C PHE A 183 12.01 -0.87 10.09
N GLY A 184 11.54 -0.17 11.12
CA GLY A 184 11.15 1.24 11.05
C GLY A 184 12.30 2.19 10.77
N SER A 185 13.51 1.86 11.25
CA SER A 185 14.74 2.60 10.94
C SER A 185 15.30 2.32 9.54
N GLY A 186 14.76 1.34 8.83
CA GLY A 186 15.27 0.88 7.53
C GLY A 186 16.52 0.00 7.60
N ALA A 187 17.03 -0.30 8.80
CA ALA A 187 18.23 -1.14 8.97
C ALA A 187 18.05 -2.54 8.35
N ALA A 188 16.87 -3.14 8.52
CA ALA A 188 16.56 -4.44 7.91
C ALA A 188 16.61 -4.41 6.37
N LYS A 189 16.05 -3.35 5.75
CA LYS A 189 16.07 -3.17 4.30
C LYS A 189 17.52 -2.96 3.80
N ALA A 190 18.25 -2.06 4.45
CA ALA A 190 19.65 -1.80 4.11
C ALA A 190 20.54 -3.05 4.23
N SER A 191 20.24 -3.95 5.17
CA SER A 191 20.94 -5.23 5.29
C SER A 191 20.60 -6.21 4.17
N HIS A 192 19.34 -6.26 3.73
CA HIS A 192 18.90 -7.14 2.66
C HIS A 192 19.46 -6.73 1.30
N ASP A 193 19.52 -5.42 1.03
CA ASP A 193 20.01 -4.87 -0.23
C ASP A 193 21.55 -4.99 -0.41
N GLN A 194 22.28 -5.40 0.64
CA GLN A 194 23.74 -5.59 0.64
C GLN A 194 24.19 -7.03 0.33
N GLU A 195 23.25 -7.98 0.20
CA GLU A 195 23.50 -9.38 -0.20
C GLU A 195 23.33 -9.59 -1.71
#